data_AF-A4RQY9-F1
#
_entry.id   AF-A4RQY9-F1
#
_cell.length_a   1.000
_cell.length_b   1.000
_cell.length_c   1.000
_cell.angle_alpha   90.00
_cell.angle_beta   90.00
_cell.angle_gamma   90.00
#
_symmetry.space_group_name_H-M   'P 1'
#
loop_
_entity.id
_entity.type
_entity.pdbx_description
1 polymer ?
#
loop_
_entity_poly.entity_id
_entity_poly.type
_entity_poly.pdbx_seq_one_letter_code
_entity_poly.pdbx_strand_id
1 'polypeptide(L)'
;MRASRGDIKPELDDDNPVVETIPVYFNRPPDDGGEMVLIQYPLRPPDRPYDVANVESVRYKPDAAKLEMTMPIEESERNRDEDAAEHTRISSLLLTSSSAKAEAHGDGVVVGTIHNGAMYLTPIEAVYQMRPSLQHLDAADSARQPHDAAREERELQEEEERMLLPLQVQVRRRETAKQTEMRVQSHAFLRQREHEEAWIPLQPSMPGDADTEFVKAYVTTTHGESCGQAVTAREYLDVMCPVSGSKRVAPEDENANTLGDGTGLSKSQLASLPLDRRIRALFAKGQKSCMKFSRIRQFVTEPIEPEQLIAVIQDSAHLVQGNWVAKSTLRCGGNVTWENMRDSALFQFARSRNVKPELVSNCLKRNSTKSDPTLAKMRREVLAEFSRPRGYGSAADGFEFNEATDEAFEAEFPDVVSREMESWLALAPSLDITLLTNELTTPSVPPHVSQIRLTTVRSLVYAKFEKRTHLSLADIRAFLLTQAPDVAACAYFRQAELLGMFDGDIACIEGICVLVSVNDPAIDPLRRKILGLLYKQSGVVKRSEIMDALGDGAPSQHTYTKVLSDLCSSKGSIWTIKAAEEMR
;
A
#
# COMPACT_ATOMS: atom_id res chain seq x y z
N MET A 1 -12.24 -39.68 -2.42
CA MET A 1 -10.88 -40.23 -2.25
C MET A 1 -9.90 -39.08 -2.31
N ARG A 2 -9.42 -38.59 -1.16
CA ARG A 2 -8.37 -37.57 -1.08
C ARG A 2 -7.06 -38.27 -1.42
N ALA A 3 -6.43 -37.89 -2.53
CA ALA A 3 -5.11 -38.35 -2.88
C ALA A 3 -4.10 -37.78 -1.87
N SER A 4 -3.46 -38.67 -1.12
CA SER A 4 -2.25 -38.42 -0.35
C SER A 4 -1.16 -37.92 -1.32
N ARG A 5 -0.94 -36.60 -1.34
CA ARG A 5 0.24 -36.03 -2.00
C ARG A 5 1.44 -36.41 -1.14
N GLY A 6 2.29 -37.25 -1.73
CA GLY A 6 3.52 -37.74 -1.14
C GLY A 6 4.43 -36.61 -0.67
N ASP A 7 5.19 -36.95 0.38
CA ASP A 7 6.25 -36.15 0.97
C ASP A 7 7.11 -35.52 -0.12
N ILE A 8 7.07 -34.18 -0.19
CA ILE A 8 8.01 -33.40 -0.99
C ILE A 8 9.35 -33.52 -0.27
N LYS A 9 10.19 -34.47 -0.70
CA LYS A 9 11.61 -34.43 -0.34
C LYS A 9 12.20 -33.15 -0.94
N PRO A 10 12.82 -32.27 -0.14
CA PRO A 10 13.55 -31.14 -0.69
C PRO A 10 14.64 -31.67 -1.63
N GLU A 11 14.72 -31.14 -2.84
CA GLU A 11 15.89 -31.32 -3.71
C GLU A 11 17.08 -30.69 -2.99
N LEU A 12 17.90 -31.53 -2.38
CA LEU A 12 19.17 -31.13 -1.76
C LEU A 12 20.21 -31.17 -2.87
N ASP A 13 20.88 -30.03 -3.11
CA ASP A 13 22.03 -29.94 -4.03
C ASP A 13 23.06 -31.03 -3.70
N ASP A 14 23.66 -31.64 -4.73
CA ASP A 14 24.72 -32.66 -4.60
C ASP A 14 25.93 -32.19 -3.75
N ASP A 15 26.06 -30.86 -3.56
CA ASP A 15 27.10 -30.23 -2.74
C ASP A 15 26.81 -30.24 -1.22
N ASN A 16 25.61 -30.64 -0.77
CA ASN A 16 25.26 -30.71 0.66
C ASN A 16 24.45 -31.97 1.02
N PRO A 17 25.08 -33.16 1.02
CA PRO A 17 24.41 -34.41 1.32
C PRO A 17 23.97 -34.49 2.79
N VAL A 18 22.78 -35.03 3.02
CA VAL A 18 22.31 -35.35 4.39
C VAL A 18 23.19 -36.46 4.96
N VAL A 19 23.93 -36.13 6.02
CA VAL A 19 24.83 -37.06 6.72
C VAL A 19 24.07 -37.92 7.72
N GLU A 20 23.08 -37.35 8.42
CA GLU A 20 22.32 -38.02 9.47
C GLU A 20 20.90 -37.45 9.54
N THR A 21 19.90 -38.30 9.78
CA THR A 21 18.51 -37.89 9.99
C THR A 21 18.11 -38.20 11.42
N ILE A 22 17.90 -37.16 12.23
CA ILE A 22 17.55 -37.27 13.63
C ILE A 22 16.04 -37.02 13.78
N PRO A 23 15.25 -37.99 14.27
CA PRO A 23 13.84 -37.76 14.57
C PRO A 23 13.71 -36.77 15.73
N VAL A 24 12.77 -35.82 15.59
CA VAL A 24 12.48 -34.79 16.59
C VAL A 24 11.08 -35.01 17.15
N TYR A 25 10.99 -35.17 18.48
CA TYR A 25 9.75 -35.32 19.22
C TYR A 25 9.49 -34.07 20.06
N PHE A 26 8.22 -33.71 20.22
CA PHE A 26 7.80 -32.60 21.08
C PHE A 26 7.00 -33.15 22.26
N ASN A 27 7.52 -32.93 23.46
CA ASN A 27 6.90 -33.34 24.72
C ASN A 27 5.88 -32.28 25.13
N ARG A 28 4.71 -32.71 25.61
CA ARG A 28 3.77 -31.78 26.26
C ARG A 28 4.25 -31.48 27.69
N PRO A 29 3.67 -30.49 28.38
CA PRO A 29 3.83 -30.37 29.82
C PRO A 29 3.12 -31.56 30.52
N PRO A 30 3.56 -31.98 31.72
CA PRO A 30 2.89 -33.02 32.48
C PRO A 30 1.44 -32.63 32.83
N ASP A 31 0.49 -33.57 32.69
CA ASP A 31 -0.94 -33.31 32.99
C ASP A 31 -1.21 -33.07 34.49
N ASP A 32 -0.26 -33.41 35.38
CA ASP A 32 -0.37 -33.28 36.84
C ASP A 32 -0.18 -31.82 37.36
N GLY A 33 -0.05 -30.84 36.45
CA GLY A 33 0.12 -29.43 36.82
C GLY A 33 1.53 -29.07 37.28
N GLY A 34 2.53 -29.89 36.97
CA GLY A 34 3.94 -29.62 37.24
C GLY A 34 4.55 -28.68 36.19
N GLU A 35 5.22 -27.63 36.66
CA GLU A 35 5.89 -26.64 35.81
C GLU A 35 7.36 -27.05 35.54
N MET A 36 7.78 -27.03 34.28
CA MET A 36 9.20 -27.22 33.92
C MET A 36 9.91 -25.87 33.85
N VAL A 37 10.93 -25.70 34.71
CA VAL A 37 11.64 -24.43 34.86
C VAL A 37 13.15 -24.60 34.71
N LEU A 38 13.82 -23.57 34.21
CA LEU A 38 15.27 -23.54 34.08
C LEU A 38 15.89 -22.67 35.18
N ILE A 39 16.69 -23.28 36.05
CA ILE A 39 17.43 -22.57 37.10
C ILE A 39 18.83 -22.24 36.58
N GLN A 40 19.21 -20.97 36.62
CA GLN A 40 20.51 -20.47 36.17
C GLN A 40 21.25 -19.76 37.31
N TYR A 41 22.58 -19.88 37.31
CA TYR A 41 23.46 -19.23 38.28
C TYR A 41 24.45 -18.27 37.57
N PRO A 42 24.04 -17.06 37.17
CA PRO A 42 24.87 -16.18 36.33
C PRO A 42 26.22 -15.78 36.93
N LEU A 43 26.35 -15.87 38.26
CA LEU A 43 27.56 -15.50 39.00
C LEU A 43 28.48 -16.69 39.29
N ARG A 44 28.16 -17.89 38.81
CA ARG A 44 28.99 -19.08 38.95
C ARG A 44 29.46 -19.59 37.60
N PRO A 45 30.77 -19.80 37.41
CA PRO A 45 31.26 -20.41 36.19
C PRO A 45 31.00 -21.94 36.20
N PRO A 46 30.95 -22.60 35.04
CA PRO A 46 30.59 -24.03 34.93
C PRO A 46 31.53 -24.99 35.67
N ASP A 47 32.79 -24.59 35.89
CA ASP A 47 33.81 -25.35 36.62
C ASP A 47 33.68 -25.25 38.14
N ARG A 48 32.84 -24.35 38.66
CA ARG A 48 32.57 -24.18 40.09
C ARG A 48 31.07 -24.03 40.39
N PRO A 49 30.27 -25.08 40.14
CA PRO A 49 28.84 -25.07 40.42
C PRO A 49 28.56 -25.02 41.93
N TYR A 50 27.32 -24.67 42.28
CA TYR A 50 26.83 -24.86 43.66
C TYR A 50 26.62 -26.35 43.94
N ASP A 51 26.76 -26.74 45.21
CA ASP A 51 26.47 -28.10 45.67
C ASP A 51 24.97 -28.32 45.80
N VAL A 52 24.29 -28.48 44.66
CA VAL A 52 22.83 -28.68 44.58
C VAL A 52 22.41 -29.98 45.26
N ALA A 53 23.31 -30.97 45.37
CA ALA A 53 23.02 -32.26 46.00
C ALA A 53 22.77 -32.16 47.51
N ASN A 54 23.29 -31.12 48.16
CA ASN A 54 23.17 -30.91 49.60
C ASN A 54 22.38 -29.63 49.95
N VAL A 55 21.45 -29.21 49.09
CA VAL A 55 20.60 -28.03 49.34
C VAL A 55 19.81 -28.19 50.66
N GLU A 56 19.83 -27.16 51.50
CA GLU A 56 19.23 -27.22 52.85
C GLU A 56 17.72 -26.99 52.82
N SER A 57 17.25 -26.06 51.97
CA SER A 57 15.83 -25.76 51.82
C SER A 57 15.53 -25.10 50.48
N VAL A 58 14.34 -25.37 49.95
CA VAL A 58 13.80 -24.75 48.74
C VAL A 58 12.41 -24.21 49.05
N ARG A 59 12.14 -22.97 48.66
CA ARG A 59 10.84 -22.31 48.85
C ARG A 59 10.38 -21.64 47.57
N TYR A 60 9.09 -21.73 47.28
CA TYR A 60 8.51 -21.20 46.06
C TYR A 60 7.26 -20.35 46.32
N LYS A 61 7.07 -19.32 45.51
CA LYS A 61 5.87 -18.49 45.41
C LYS A 61 5.32 -18.55 43.98
N PRO A 62 4.20 -19.25 43.73
CA PRO A 62 3.65 -19.43 42.40
C PRO A 62 3.18 -18.13 41.72
N ASP A 63 2.46 -17.25 42.43
CA ASP A 63 1.89 -16.04 41.82
C ASP A 63 2.98 -15.01 41.52
N ALA A 64 3.90 -14.79 42.46
CA ALA A 64 5.06 -13.94 42.30
C ALA A 64 6.15 -14.55 41.40
N ALA A 65 6.07 -15.85 41.09
CA ALA A 65 7.11 -16.64 40.44
C ALA A 65 8.48 -16.39 41.08
N LYS A 66 8.60 -16.64 42.39
CA LYS A 66 9.87 -16.49 43.13
C LYS A 66 10.31 -17.80 43.74
N LEU A 67 11.57 -18.14 43.50
CA LEU A 67 12.25 -19.29 44.05
C LEU A 67 13.37 -18.83 45.00
N GLU A 68 13.44 -19.46 46.18
CA GLU A 68 14.53 -19.31 47.12
C GLU A 68 15.16 -20.67 47.41
N MET A 69 16.49 -20.69 47.43
CA MET A 69 17.28 -21.89 47.71
C MET A 69 18.34 -21.54 48.73
N THR A 70 18.42 -22.33 49.81
CA THR A 70 19.47 -22.20 50.82
C THR A 70 20.54 -23.25 50.56
N MET A 71 21.74 -22.80 50.20
CA MET A 71 22.87 -23.67 49.90
C MET A 71 23.82 -23.75 51.10
N PRO A 72 24.42 -24.93 51.35
CA PRO A 72 25.44 -25.04 52.39
C PRO A 72 26.70 -24.25 52.02
N ILE A 73 27.41 -23.74 53.03
CA ILE A 73 28.73 -23.13 52.87
C ILE A 73 29.76 -24.12 53.41
N GLU A 74 30.77 -24.43 52.60
CA GLU A 74 31.86 -25.32 53.01
C GLU A 74 32.63 -24.73 54.21
N GLU A 75 32.70 -25.48 55.31
CA GLU A 75 33.41 -25.12 56.54
C GLU A 75 34.92 -25.31 56.39
N SER A 76 35.54 -24.58 55.47
CA SER A 76 37.01 -24.53 55.39
C SER A 76 37.55 -23.37 56.21
N GLU A 77 38.28 -23.67 57.28
CA GLU A 77 38.94 -22.68 58.16
C GLU A 77 39.81 -21.66 57.39
N ARG A 78 40.34 -22.05 56.22
CA ARG A 78 41.20 -21.17 55.40
C ARG A 78 40.43 -20.01 54.75
N ASN A 79 39.17 -20.21 54.41
CA ASN A 79 38.40 -19.28 53.57
C ASN A 79 37.31 -18.53 54.35
N ARG A 80 37.24 -18.73 55.67
CA ARG A 80 36.23 -18.15 56.55
C ARG A 80 36.92 -17.27 57.59
N ASP A 81 36.45 -16.03 57.71
CA ASP A 81 36.89 -15.12 58.76
C ASP A 81 36.06 -15.37 60.03
N GLU A 82 36.69 -15.92 61.07
CA GLU A 82 36.05 -16.17 62.36
C GLU A 82 35.89 -14.90 63.20
N ASP A 83 36.70 -13.88 62.94
CA ASP A 83 36.71 -12.60 63.65
C ASP A 83 35.66 -11.61 63.08
N ALA A 84 35.02 -11.98 61.97
CA ALA A 84 33.92 -11.20 61.39
C ALA A 84 32.82 -10.95 62.44
N ALA A 85 32.20 -9.76 62.39
CA ALA A 85 31.14 -9.42 63.32
C ALA A 85 29.92 -10.33 63.14
N GLU A 86 29.22 -10.67 64.23
CA GLU A 86 28.15 -11.67 64.23
C GLU A 86 27.05 -11.40 63.18
N HIS A 87 26.68 -10.14 63.00
CA HIS A 87 25.68 -9.69 62.03
C HIS A 87 26.12 -9.79 60.56
N THR A 88 27.40 -10.03 60.26
CA THR A 88 27.92 -10.28 58.90
C THR A 88 28.31 -11.74 58.66
N ARG A 89 28.22 -12.61 59.68
CA ARG A 89 28.54 -14.03 59.53
C ARG A 89 27.37 -14.73 58.85
N ILE A 90 27.68 -15.48 57.79
CA ILE A 90 26.71 -16.34 57.09
C ILE A 90 27.05 -17.81 57.34
N SER A 91 26.10 -18.59 57.85
CA SER A 91 26.24 -20.06 58.01
C SER A 91 25.83 -20.80 56.74
N SER A 92 24.83 -20.28 56.02
CA SER A 92 24.38 -20.78 54.74
C SER A 92 24.18 -19.64 53.73
N LEU A 93 24.19 -19.98 52.46
CA LEU A 93 24.06 -19.01 51.36
C LEU A 93 22.63 -19.04 50.82
N LEU A 94 21.87 -17.99 51.09
CA LEU A 94 20.55 -17.80 50.51
C LEU A 94 20.67 -17.28 49.07
N LEU A 95 20.12 -18.03 48.12
CA LEU A 95 19.94 -17.61 46.73
C LEU A 95 18.48 -17.24 46.52
N THR A 96 18.23 -16.04 46.01
CA THR A 96 16.89 -15.57 45.64
C THR A 96 16.82 -15.38 44.13
N SER A 97 15.74 -15.86 43.51
CA SER A 97 15.50 -15.65 42.09
C SER A 97 15.09 -14.21 41.80
N SER A 98 15.64 -13.61 40.75
CA SER A 98 14.92 -12.57 40.01
C SER A 98 14.02 -13.27 38.99
N SER A 99 12.70 -13.03 39.05
CA SER A 99 11.79 -13.59 38.05
C SER A 99 12.08 -12.92 36.70
N ALA A 100 12.62 -13.71 35.78
CA ALA A 100 12.40 -13.46 34.37
C ALA A 100 11.17 -14.28 34.02
N LYS A 101 9.98 -13.85 34.51
CA LYS A 101 8.73 -14.35 33.91
C LYS A 101 8.92 -14.16 32.40
N ALA A 102 8.67 -15.21 31.63
CA ALA A 102 8.84 -15.24 30.18
C ALA A 102 7.87 -14.28 29.44
N GLU A 103 7.48 -13.17 30.05
CA GLU A 103 6.69 -12.08 29.49
C GLU A 103 7.42 -11.37 28.32
N ALA A 104 8.69 -11.71 28.05
CA ALA A 104 9.42 -11.30 26.84
C ALA A 104 9.61 -12.43 25.80
N HIS A 105 9.26 -13.68 26.11
CA HIS A 105 9.44 -14.84 25.22
C HIS A 105 8.23 -15.77 25.31
N GLY A 106 7.10 -15.36 24.73
CA GLY A 106 5.95 -16.26 24.54
C GLY A 106 6.39 -17.54 23.81
N ASP A 107 5.97 -18.70 24.31
CA ASP A 107 6.00 -20.03 23.67
C ASP A 107 7.26 -20.42 22.88
N GLY A 108 8.44 -19.90 23.24
CA GLY A 108 9.62 -19.94 22.35
C GLY A 108 10.83 -20.74 22.84
N VAL A 109 10.89 -21.10 24.13
CA VAL A 109 12.07 -21.74 24.72
C VAL A 109 11.78 -23.19 25.08
N VAL A 110 12.61 -24.10 24.58
CA VAL A 110 12.51 -25.54 24.80
C VAL A 110 13.86 -26.10 25.27
N VAL A 111 13.83 -27.13 26.11
CA VAL A 111 15.00 -27.99 26.36
C VAL A 111 15.02 -29.08 25.30
N GLY A 112 16.12 -29.17 24.54
CA GLY A 112 16.38 -30.30 23.64
C GLY A 112 17.27 -31.34 24.30
N THR A 113 16.76 -32.56 24.48
CA THR A 113 17.56 -33.70 24.96
C THR A 113 17.76 -34.72 23.84
N ILE A 114 18.99 -35.23 23.70
CA ILE A 114 19.30 -36.29 22.74
C ILE A 114 19.39 -37.60 23.49
N HIS A 115 18.52 -38.55 23.13
CA HIS A 115 18.48 -39.88 23.73
C HIS A 115 18.16 -40.94 22.67
N ASN A 116 18.91 -42.05 22.65
CA ASN A 116 18.73 -43.16 21.70
C ASN A 116 18.65 -42.74 20.22
N GLY A 117 19.43 -41.74 19.81
CA GLY A 117 19.46 -41.25 18.43
C GLY A 117 18.27 -40.36 18.02
N ALA A 118 17.44 -39.94 18.98
CA ALA A 118 16.34 -39.00 18.78
C ALA A 118 16.52 -37.73 19.62
N MET A 119 15.95 -36.62 19.15
CA MET A 119 15.88 -35.35 19.88
C MET A 119 14.47 -35.17 20.47
N TYR A 120 14.39 -34.86 21.75
CA TYR A 120 13.13 -34.58 22.46
C TYR A 120 13.13 -33.12 22.91
N LEU A 121 12.12 -32.36 22.49
CA LEU A 121 11.92 -30.96 22.83
C LEU A 121 10.84 -30.84 23.92
N THR A 122 11.20 -30.32 25.09
CA THR A 122 10.25 -30.04 26.18
C THR A 122 10.15 -28.53 26.38
N PRO A 123 8.94 -27.93 26.36
CA PRO A 123 8.76 -26.51 26.64
C PRO A 123 9.15 -26.17 28.08
N ILE A 124 9.71 -24.97 28.27
CA ILE A 124 10.05 -24.40 29.57
C ILE A 124 9.10 -23.25 29.86
N GLU A 125 8.51 -23.22 31.04
CA GLU A 125 7.53 -22.21 31.43
C GLU A 125 8.18 -20.96 32.02
N ALA A 126 9.28 -21.14 32.76
CA ALA A 126 9.99 -20.04 33.40
C ALA A 126 11.50 -20.28 33.47
N VAL A 127 12.26 -19.18 33.50
CA VAL A 127 13.70 -19.19 33.76
C VAL A 127 13.99 -18.40 35.02
N TYR A 128 14.53 -19.06 36.05
CA TYR A 128 14.92 -18.44 37.31
C TYR A 128 16.41 -18.15 37.33
N GLN A 129 16.75 -16.87 37.34
CA GLN A 129 18.13 -16.43 37.57
C GLN A 129 18.38 -16.27 39.07
N MET A 130 19.15 -17.19 39.64
CA MET A 130 19.45 -17.23 41.06
C MET A 130 20.66 -16.34 41.39
N ARG A 131 20.49 -15.46 42.37
CA ARG A 131 21.54 -14.55 42.85
C ARG A 131 21.67 -14.65 44.37
N PRO A 132 22.89 -14.55 44.93
CA PRO A 132 23.09 -14.42 46.37
C PRO A 132 22.31 -13.24 46.94
N SER A 133 21.56 -13.51 48.00
CA SER A 133 20.80 -12.52 48.75
C SER A 133 21.66 -11.91 49.84
N LEU A 134 21.55 -10.60 50.03
CA LEU A 134 22.22 -9.84 51.09
C LEU A 134 21.25 -9.35 52.18
N GLN A 135 20.06 -9.95 52.27
CA GLN A 135 19.01 -9.58 53.25
C GLN A 135 19.50 -9.55 54.70
N HIS A 136 20.51 -10.35 55.06
CA HIS A 136 21.10 -10.34 56.41
C HIS A 136 21.76 -8.99 56.75
N LEU A 137 22.31 -8.28 55.77
CA LEU A 137 22.88 -6.94 55.95
C LEU A 137 21.78 -5.90 56.13
N ASP A 138 20.70 -5.99 55.34
CA ASP A 138 19.54 -5.11 55.46
C ASP A 138 18.89 -5.28 56.85
N ALA A 139 18.73 -6.53 57.32
CA ALA A 139 18.22 -6.82 58.65
C ALA A 139 19.14 -6.28 59.77
N ALA A 140 20.46 -6.40 59.60
CA ALA A 140 21.43 -5.85 60.54
C ALA A 140 21.40 -4.31 60.60
N ASP A 141 21.24 -3.65 59.45
CA ASP A 141 21.12 -2.19 59.39
C ASP A 141 19.78 -1.69 59.93
N SER A 142 18.68 -2.40 59.68
CA SER A 142 17.39 -2.15 60.33
C SER A 142 17.47 -2.31 61.85
N ALA A 143 18.17 -3.34 62.35
CA ALA A 143 18.38 -3.54 63.78
C ALA A 143 19.29 -2.50 64.43
N ARG A 144 20.15 -1.81 63.65
CA ARG A 144 21.05 -0.74 64.10
C ARG A 144 20.41 0.64 64.11
N GLN A 145 19.34 0.85 63.34
CA GLN A 145 18.56 2.07 63.47
C GLN A 145 17.99 2.12 64.90
N PRO A 146 18.04 3.27 65.58
CA PRO A 146 17.48 3.37 66.92
C PRO A 146 16.00 3.02 66.86
N HIS A 147 15.67 1.84 67.39
CA HIS A 147 14.31 1.41 67.68
C HIS A 147 13.75 2.42 68.68
N ASP A 148 13.00 3.40 68.21
CA ASP A 148 12.23 4.27 69.07
C ASP A 148 11.12 3.39 69.67
N ALA A 149 11.35 2.81 70.84
CA ALA A 149 10.34 2.03 71.56
C ALA A 149 9.05 2.85 71.78
N ALA A 150 9.18 4.18 71.86
CA ALA A 150 8.06 5.12 71.90
C ALA A 150 7.27 5.21 70.58
N ARG A 151 7.86 4.82 69.45
CA ARG A 151 7.18 4.74 68.15
C ARG A 151 6.50 3.39 67.97
N GLU A 152 7.07 2.29 68.43
CA GLU A 152 6.39 0.98 68.43
C GLU A 152 5.24 0.91 69.44
N GLU A 153 5.37 1.48 70.64
CA GLU A 153 4.23 1.61 71.56
C GLU A 153 3.13 2.49 70.97
N ARG A 154 3.47 3.49 70.15
CA ARG A 154 2.49 4.30 69.40
C ARG A 154 1.90 3.56 68.21
N GLU A 155 2.68 2.77 67.48
CA GLU A 155 2.21 1.99 66.33
C GLU A 155 1.34 0.79 66.79
N LEU A 156 1.66 0.16 67.92
CA LEU A 156 0.83 -0.88 68.56
C LEU A 156 -0.45 -0.30 69.17
N GLN A 157 -0.39 0.88 69.81
CA GLN A 157 -1.59 1.60 70.26
C GLN A 157 -2.45 2.08 69.08
N GLU A 158 -1.83 2.55 67.99
CA GLU A 158 -2.54 2.94 66.77
C GLU A 158 -3.13 1.72 66.02
N GLU A 159 -2.53 0.54 66.08
CA GLU A 159 -3.10 -0.70 65.54
C GLU A 159 -4.26 -1.26 66.40
N GLU A 160 -4.15 -1.23 67.73
CA GLU A 160 -5.27 -1.56 68.64
C GLU A 160 -6.44 -0.56 68.49
N GLU A 161 -6.15 0.74 68.36
CA GLU A 161 -7.19 1.75 68.08
C GLU A 161 -7.79 1.57 66.68
N ARG A 162 -7.00 1.19 65.65
CA ARG A 162 -7.51 0.87 64.30
C ARG A 162 -8.38 -0.39 64.25
N MET A 163 -8.14 -1.38 65.11
CA MET A 163 -8.98 -2.57 65.22
C MET A 163 -10.28 -2.33 66.03
N LEU A 164 -10.32 -1.30 66.88
CA LEU A 164 -11.49 -0.98 67.73
C LEU A 164 -12.34 0.20 67.23
N LEU A 165 -11.96 0.86 66.15
CA LEU A 165 -12.78 1.90 65.51
C LEU A 165 -13.94 1.25 64.71
N PRO A 166 -15.21 1.59 64.99
CA PRO A 166 -16.34 1.08 64.21
C PRO A 166 -16.21 1.53 62.75
N LEU A 167 -16.42 0.59 61.81
CA LEU A 167 -16.32 0.80 60.36
C LEU A 167 -16.90 2.16 59.94
N GLN A 168 -16.04 3.17 59.79
CA GLN A 168 -16.39 4.33 58.99
C GLN A 168 -16.28 3.88 57.54
N VAL A 169 -17.44 3.67 56.93
CA VAL A 169 -17.58 3.40 55.50
C VAL A 169 -17.11 4.65 54.76
N GLN A 170 -15.80 4.78 54.60
CA GLN A 170 -15.18 5.75 53.73
C GLN A 170 -15.52 5.29 52.32
N VAL A 171 -16.56 5.88 51.74
CA VAL A 171 -16.97 5.61 50.36
C VAL A 171 -15.80 5.97 49.46
N ARG A 172 -15.00 4.95 49.09
CA ARG A 172 -13.91 5.08 48.13
C ARG A 172 -14.52 5.65 46.86
N ARG A 173 -14.04 6.82 46.41
CA ARG A 173 -14.36 7.34 45.08
C ARG A 173 -14.06 6.23 44.06
N ARG A 174 -15.03 5.94 43.19
CA ARG A 174 -14.90 4.90 42.17
C ARG A 174 -13.77 5.31 41.22
N GLU A 175 -12.63 4.63 41.35
CA GLU A 175 -11.48 4.83 40.48
C GLU A 175 -11.86 4.50 39.03
N THR A 176 -11.26 5.22 38.08
CA THR A 176 -11.41 4.90 36.65
C THR A 176 -10.58 3.67 36.30
N ALA A 177 -10.99 2.89 35.28
CA ALA A 177 -10.32 1.66 34.87
C ALA A 177 -8.80 1.83 34.62
N LYS A 178 -8.41 2.97 34.03
CA LYS A 178 -7.01 3.31 33.78
C LYS A 178 -6.22 3.57 35.07
N GLN A 179 -6.84 4.15 36.10
CA GLN A 179 -6.19 4.38 37.40
C GLN A 179 -6.06 3.09 38.19
N THR A 180 -7.07 2.20 38.13
CA THR A 180 -6.97 0.88 38.73
C THR A 180 -5.85 0.06 38.08
N GLU A 181 -5.69 0.12 36.76
CA GLU A 181 -4.60 -0.55 36.03
C GLU A 181 -3.22 0.01 36.43
N MET A 182 -3.04 1.33 36.44
CA MET A 182 -1.77 1.95 36.85
C MET A 182 -1.40 1.63 38.30
N ARG A 183 -2.40 1.53 39.20
CA ARG A 183 -2.16 1.11 40.59
C ARG A 183 -1.75 -0.36 40.66
N VAL A 184 -2.43 -1.24 39.94
CA VAL A 184 -2.11 -2.68 39.90
C VAL A 184 -0.73 -2.93 39.29
N GLN A 185 -0.29 -2.10 38.34
CA GLN A 185 1.06 -2.14 37.76
C GLN A 185 2.11 -1.36 38.57
N SER A 186 1.70 -0.66 39.63
CA SER A 186 2.65 0.09 40.45
C SER A 186 3.52 -0.87 41.26
N HIS A 187 4.82 -0.58 41.30
CA HIS A 187 5.81 -1.40 41.98
C HIS A 187 5.52 -1.57 43.49
N ALA A 188 4.91 -0.59 44.15
CA ALA A 188 4.49 -0.70 45.54
C ALA A 188 3.37 -1.75 45.73
N PHE A 189 2.39 -1.78 44.83
CA PHE A 189 1.31 -2.75 44.86
C PHE A 189 1.79 -4.16 44.52
N LEU A 190 2.67 -4.31 43.53
CA LEU A 190 3.28 -5.60 43.18
C LEU A 190 4.14 -6.14 44.34
N ARG A 191 4.94 -5.31 45.00
CA ARG A 191 5.71 -5.72 46.21
C ARG A 191 4.80 -6.12 47.36
N GLN A 192 3.70 -5.40 47.58
CA GLN A 192 2.76 -5.74 48.63
C GLN A 192 2.12 -7.11 48.37
N ARG A 193 1.60 -7.35 47.16
CA ARG A 193 1.05 -8.65 46.79
C ARG A 193 2.07 -9.78 46.92
N GLU A 194 3.30 -9.52 46.51
CA GLU A 194 4.40 -10.47 46.66
C GLU A 194 4.68 -10.79 48.13
N HIS A 195 4.65 -9.80 49.03
CA HIS A 195 4.87 -10.01 50.46
C HIS A 195 3.71 -10.77 51.12
N GLU A 196 2.47 -10.49 50.72
CA GLU A 196 1.26 -11.15 51.20
C GLU A 196 1.17 -12.63 50.78
N GLU A 197 1.82 -13.02 49.67
CA GLU A 197 1.89 -14.40 49.23
C GLU A 197 2.74 -15.25 50.20
N ALA A 198 2.20 -16.40 50.63
CA ALA A 198 2.91 -17.32 51.51
C ALA A 198 3.94 -18.16 50.75
N TRP A 199 5.08 -18.43 51.38
CA TRP A 199 6.08 -19.35 50.84
C TRP A 199 5.62 -20.80 50.95
N ILE A 200 5.72 -21.54 49.84
CA ILE A 200 5.47 -22.98 49.79
C ILE A 200 6.82 -23.71 49.90
N PRO A 201 7.04 -24.53 50.93
CA PRO A 201 8.26 -25.33 51.03
C PRO A 201 8.23 -26.47 50.01
N LEU A 202 9.33 -26.67 49.30
CA LEU A 202 9.51 -27.76 48.33
C LEU A 202 10.56 -28.75 48.85
N GLN A 203 10.31 -30.03 48.65
CA GLN A 203 11.27 -31.09 48.93
C GLN A 203 12.08 -31.40 47.66
N PRO A 204 13.41 -31.26 47.68
CA PRO A 204 14.25 -31.56 46.52
C PRO A 204 14.48 -33.07 46.38
N SER A 205 14.22 -33.61 45.19
CA SER A 205 14.57 -34.99 44.82
C SER A 205 15.88 -35.00 44.03
N MET A 206 16.76 -35.95 44.34
CA MET A 206 18.12 -36.03 43.81
C MET A 206 18.25 -37.13 42.73
N PRO A 207 19.32 -37.12 41.91
CA PRO A 207 19.57 -38.17 40.93
C PRO A 207 19.61 -39.56 41.59
N GLY A 208 18.68 -40.44 41.22
CA GLY A 208 18.51 -41.78 41.78
C GLY A 208 17.19 -41.97 42.54
N ASP A 209 16.47 -40.88 42.84
CA ASP A 209 15.10 -40.97 43.36
C ASP A 209 14.11 -41.34 42.25
N ALA A 210 13.06 -42.07 42.63
CA ALA A 210 12.04 -42.56 41.69
C ALA A 210 11.35 -41.39 40.93
N ASP A 211 11.12 -40.27 41.60
CA ASP A 211 10.49 -39.09 40.99
C ASP A 211 11.39 -38.44 39.94
N THR A 212 12.70 -38.37 40.20
CA THR A 212 13.68 -37.84 39.24
C THR A 212 13.84 -38.77 38.03
N GLU A 213 13.84 -40.08 38.25
CA GLU A 213 13.85 -41.06 37.15
C GLU A 213 12.59 -40.99 36.29
N PHE A 214 11.43 -40.79 36.91
CA PHE A 214 10.16 -40.60 36.21
C PHE A 214 10.20 -39.36 35.31
N VAL A 215 10.61 -38.20 35.85
CA VAL A 215 10.72 -36.96 35.07
C VAL A 215 11.76 -37.10 33.95
N LYS A 216 12.88 -37.76 34.22
CA LYS A 216 13.89 -38.04 33.19
C LYS A 216 13.32 -38.90 32.06
N ALA A 217 12.61 -39.98 32.40
CA ALA A 217 11.95 -40.83 31.43
C ALA A 217 10.90 -40.07 30.62
N TYR A 218 10.13 -39.19 31.26
CA TYR A 218 9.15 -38.32 30.60
C TYR A 218 9.81 -37.43 29.52
N VAL A 219 10.92 -36.78 29.86
CA VAL A 219 11.64 -35.90 28.92
C VAL A 219 12.30 -36.68 27.78
N THR A 220 12.57 -37.98 27.95
CA THR A 220 13.28 -38.81 26.94
C THR A 220 12.43 -39.89 26.27
N THR A 221 11.14 -40.01 26.59
CA THR A 221 10.31 -41.15 26.14
C THR A 221 8.94 -40.67 25.65
N THR A 222 8.93 -39.79 24.66
CA THR A 222 7.68 -39.46 23.95
C THR A 222 7.54 -40.32 22.69
N HIS A 223 6.41 -41.03 22.62
CA HIS A 223 6.00 -41.79 21.45
C HIS A 223 4.64 -41.25 20.99
N GLY A 224 4.58 -40.64 19.82
CA GLY A 224 3.35 -40.07 19.28
C GLY A 224 3.42 -39.87 17.77
N GLU A 225 2.24 -39.87 17.12
CA GLU A 225 2.10 -39.50 15.72
C GLU A 225 2.30 -37.99 15.52
N SER A 226 2.70 -37.59 14.31
CA SER A 226 2.99 -36.19 13.95
C SER A 226 1.86 -35.25 14.37
N CYS A 227 2.18 -34.32 15.29
CA CYS A 227 1.21 -33.40 15.87
C CYS A 227 1.20 -32.01 15.20
N GLY A 228 1.84 -31.87 14.03
CA GLY A 228 1.94 -30.61 13.30
C GLY A 228 0.82 -30.44 12.27
N GLN A 229 0.23 -29.24 12.21
CA GLN A 229 -0.63 -28.87 11.09
C GLN A 229 0.27 -28.55 9.88
N ALA A 230 0.05 -29.23 8.75
CA ALA A 230 0.78 -28.91 7.53
C ALA A 230 0.33 -27.54 7.02
N VAL A 231 1.23 -26.55 7.08
CA VAL A 231 1.01 -25.18 6.59
C VAL A 231 1.88 -24.97 5.35
N THR A 232 1.34 -24.30 4.34
CA THR A 232 2.14 -23.96 3.16
C THR A 232 3.15 -22.85 3.49
N ALA A 233 4.27 -22.78 2.76
CA ALA A 233 5.28 -21.72 2.97
C ALA A 233 4.69 -20.30 2.91
N ARG A 234 3.66 -20.10 2.07
CA ARG A 234 2.96 -18.82 1.95
C ARG A 234 2.13 -18.49 3.19
N GLU A 235 1.31 -19.44 3.65
CA GLU A 235 0.49 -19.26 4.85
C GLU A 235 1.38 -19.04 6.09
N TYR A 236 2.51 -19.75 6.18
CA TYR A 236 3.50 -19.54 7.23
C TYR A 236 4.06 -18.11 7.22
N LEU A 237 4.45 -17.61 6.04
CA LEU A 237 4.94 -16.24 5.88
C LEU A 237 3.88 -15.18 6.20
N ASP A 238 2.63 -15.39 5.79
CA ASP A 238 1.53 -14.46 6.07
C ASP A 238 1.24 -14.36 7.58
N VAL A 239 1.40 -15.46 8.33
CA VAL A 239 1.27 -15.48 9.80
C VAL A 239 2.47 -14.84 10.50
N MET A 240 3.70 -15.14 10.04
CA MET A 240 4.92 -14.58 10.63
C MET A 240 5.10 -13.08 10.34
N CYS A 241 4.53 -12.59 9.23
CA CYS A 241 4.62 -11.21 8.79
C CYS A 241 3.24 -10.67 8.40
N PRO A 242 2.35 -10.41 9.37
CA PRO A 242 1.02 -9.91 9.09
C PRO A 242 1.10 -8.53 8.43
N VAL A 243 0.75 -8.45 7.14
CA VAL A 243 0.76 -7.19 6.40
C VAL A 243 -0.46 -6.36 6.81
N SER A 244 -0.27 -5.36 7.67
CA SER A 244 -1.32 -4.44 8.18
C SER A 244 -1.99 -3.54 7.11
N GLY A 245 -1.86 -3.85 5.82
CA GLY A 245 -2.13 -2.92 4.71
C GLY A 245 -3.23 -3.32 3.73
N SER A 246 -3.98 -4.42 3.92
CA SER A 246 -5.11 -4.74 3.04
C SER A 246 -6.37 -3.96 3.42
N LYS A 247 -6.30 -2.62 3.45
CA LYS A 247 -7.49 -1.84 3.12
C LYS A 247 -7.74 -2.10 1.64
N ARG A 248 -8.68 -3.01 1.33
CA ARG A 248 -9.29 -3.09 0.00
C ARG A 248 -9.68 -1.67 -0.37
N VAL A 249 -9.36 -1.24 -1.59
CA VAL A 249 -9.76 0.08 -2.09
C VAL A 249 -11.27 0.20 -1.88
N ALA A 250 -11.70 1.18 -1.09
CA ALA A 250 -13.13 1.39 -0.85
C ALA A 250 -13.79 1.83 -2.17
N PRO A 251 -15.06 1.48 -2.41
CA PRO A 251 -15.77 1.85 -3.65
C PRO A 251 -15.83 3.36 -3.93
N GLU A 252 -15.54 4.17 -2.92
CA GLU A 252 -15.69 5.63 -2.91
C GLU A 252 -14.41 6.34 -3.38
N ASP A 253 -13.25 5.68 -3.25
CA ASP A 253 -11.94 6.14 -3.76
C ASP A 253 -11.71 5.73 -5.24
N GLU A 254 -12.76 5.21 -5.89
CA GLU A 254 -12.74 4.61 -7.24
C GLU A 254 -12.65 5.60 -8.40
N ASN A 255 -12.91 6.89 -8.16
CA ASN A 255 -12.79 7.90 -9.21
C ASN A 255 -11.32 8.23 -9.49
N ALA A 256 -10.82 7.76 -10.63
CA ALA A 256 -9.44 7.97 -11.09
C ALA A 256 -9.06 9.45 -11.35
N ASN A 257 -10.04 10.36 -11.39
CA ASN A 257 -9.84 11.79 -11.69
C ASN A 257 -9.74 12.70 -10.45
N THR A 258 -9.98 12.17 -9.25
CA THR A 258 -9.84 12.94 -8.01
C THR A 258 -8.59 12.47 -7.29
N LEU A 259 -7.67 13.42 -7.03
CA LEU A 259 -6.44 13.32 -6.21
C LEU A 259 -5.14 13.14 -7.01
N GLY A 260 -4.40 14.25 -7.11
CA GLY A 260 -3.06 14.38 -7.67
C GLY A 260 -1.98 14.17 -6.62
N ASP A 261 -2.05 13.08 -5.86
CA ASP A 261 -1.19 12.91 -4.67
C ASP A 261 0.05 12.06 -4.97
N GLY A 262 0.23 11.61 -6.22
CA GLY A 262 1.46 10.94 -6.69
C GLY A 262 1.76 9.57 -6.03
N THR A 263 0.91 9.11 -5.11
CA THR A 263 1.03 7.80 -4.47
C THR A 263 0.36 6.74 -5.34
N GLY A 264 1.15 6.10 -6.20
CA GLY A 264 0.69 4.97 -6.99
C GLY A 264 0.17 3.83 -6.10
N LEU A 265 -0.79 3.05 -6.61
CA LEU A 265 -1.30 1.87 -5.91
C LEU A 265 -0.22 0.78 -5.81
N SER A 266 -0.19 0.06 -4.68
CA SER A 266 0.71 -1.07 -4.51
C SER A 266 0.33 -2.23 -5.45
N LYS A 267 1.27 -3.16 -5.68
CA LYS A 267 1.00 -4.34 -6.52
C LYS A 267 -0.16 -5.18 -5.98
N SER A 268 -0.30 -5.30 -4.65
CA SER A 268 -1.40 -6.04 -4.02
C SER A 268 -2.74 -5.30 -4.14
N GLN A 269 -2.74 -3.96 -4.02
CA GLN A 269 -3.93 -3.15 -4.25
C GLN A 269 -4.41 -3.26 -5.69
N LEU A 270 -3.50 -3.18 -6.67
CA LEU A 270 -3.82 -3.39 -8.08
C LEU A 270 -4.39 -4.79 -8.32
N ALA A 271 -3.78 -5.83 -7.74
CA ALA A 271 -4.27 -7.21 -7.88
C ALA A 271 -5.69 -7.42 -7.33
N SER A 272 -6.16 -6.58 -6.40
CA SER A 272 -7.53 -6.65 -5.87
C SER A 272 -8.60 -6.07 -6.79
N LEU A 273 -8.21 -5.29 -7.80
CA LEU A 273 -9.14 -4.65 -8.75
C LEU A 273 -9.48 -5.58 -9.92
N PRO A 274 -10.70 -5.47 -10.51
CA PRO A 274 -11.01 -6.06 -11.81
C PRO A 274 -10.02 -5.64 -12.90
N LEU A 275 -9.81 -6.48 -13.91
CA LEU A 275 -8.75 -6.27 -14.91
C LEU A 275 -8.82 -4.90 -15.60
N ASP A 276 -9.99 -4.48 -16.06
CA ASP A 276 -10.20 -3.19 -16.72
C ASP A 276 -9.81 -2.02 -15.81
N ARG A 277 -10.24 -2.07 -14.54
CA ARG A 277 -9.93 -1.05 -13.53
C ARG A 277 -8.46 -1.09 -13.14
N ARG A 278 -7.87 -2.28 -13.05
CA ARG A 278 -6.45 -2.49 -12.74
C ARG A 278 -5.56 -1.86 -13.81
N ILE A 279 -5.83 -2.14 -15.09
CA ILE A 279 -5.08 -1.58 -16.21
C ILE A 279 -5.27 -0.06 -16.27
N ARG A 280 -6.50 0.43 -16.11
CA ARG A 280 -6.78 1.88 -16.06
C ARG A 280 -6.02 2.56 -14.92
N ALA A 281 -6.05 1.99 -13.71
CA ALA A 281 -5.34 2.53 -12.55
C ALA A 281 -3.81 2.47 -12.72
N LEU A 282 -3.29 1.41 -13.35
CA LEU A 282 -1.87 1.30 -13.71
C LEU A 282 -1.44 2.46 -14.61
N PHE A 283 -2.24 2.80 -15.63
CA PHE A 283 -1.94 3.91 -16.54
C PHE A 283 -2.28 5.29 -16.01
N ALA A 284 -3.21 5.44 -15.07
CA ALA A 284 -3.62 6.74 -14.51
C ALA A 284 -2.80 7.14 -13.27
N LYS A 285 -2.58 6.20 -12.35
CA LYS A 285 -1.90 6.43 -11.06
C LYS A 285 -0.46 5.89 -11.02
N GLY A 286 -0.04 5.11 -12.02
CA GLY A 286 1.32 4.57 -12.08
C GLY A 286 2.38 5.66 -12.22
N GLN A 287 3.60 5.38 -11.75
CA GLN A 287 4.73 6.32 -11.85
C GLN A 287 5.19 6.56 -13.29
N LYS A 288 5.08 5.53 -14.15
CA LYS A 288 5.42 5.61 -15.58
C LYS A 288 4.15 5.75 -16.41
N SER A 289 4.17 6.65 -17.39
CA SER A 289 3.10 6.78 -18.38
C SER A 289 3.29 5.88 -19.60
N CYS A 290 4.53 5.43 -19.85
CA CYS A 290 4.91 4.53 -20.95
C CYS A 290 5.41 3.19 -20.41
N MET A 291 4.93 2.07 -20.96
CA MET A 291 5.31 0.72 -20.56
C MET A 291 5.32 -0.25 -21.74
N LYS A 292 6.24 -1.21 -21.71
CA LYS A 292 6.26 -2.38 -22.60
C LYS A 292 5.10 -3.34 -22.32
N PHE A 293 4.69 -4.09 -23.33
CA PHE A 293 3.60 -5.07 -23.17
C PHE A 293 3.96 -6.16 -22.14
N SER A 294 5.20 -6.63 -22.16
CA SER A 294 5.74 -7.59 -21.19
C SER A 294 5.64 -7.11 -19.74
N ARG A 295 5.82 -5.81 -19.49
CA ARG A 295 5.70 -5.23 -18.15
C ARG A 295 4.25 -5.19 -17.69
N ILE A 296 3.31 -4.88 -18.58
CA ILE A 296 1.88 -4.85 -18.26
C ILE A 296 1.39 -6.24 -17.89
N ARG A 297 1.83 -7.29 -18.60
CA ARG A 297 1.47 -8.69 -18.29
C ARG A 297 1.83 -9.11 -16.86
N GLN A 298 2.88 -8.53 -16.26
CA GLN A 298 3.27 -8.84 -14.87
C GLN A 298 2.27 -8.35 -13.80
N PHE A 299 1.32 -7.50 -14.18
CA PHE A 299 0.23 -7.00 -13.32
C PHE A 299 -1.09 -7.73 -13.58
N VAL A 300 -1.13 -8.67 -14.52
CA VAL A 300 -2.29 -9.50 -14.79
C VAL A 300 -2.14 -10.80 -14.00
N THR A 301 -3.10 -11.08 -13.12
CA THR A 301 -3.09 -12.27 -12.26
C THR A 301 -3.94 -13.40 -12.83
N GLU A 302 -4.90 -13.06 -13.68
CA GLU A 302 -5.81 -13.96 -14.35
C GLU A 302 -5.18 -14.54 -15.62
N PRO A 303 -5.46 -15.80 -15.98
CA PRO A 303 -5.12 -16.31 -17.30
C PRO A 303 -5.97 -15.57 -18.35
N ILE A 304 -5.32 -14.83 -19.24
CA ILE A 304 -5.97 -14.10 -20.33
C ILE A 304 -5.16 -14.20 -21.62
N GLU A 305 -5.87 -14.36 -22.73
CA GLU A 305 -5.27 -14.34 -24.06
C GLU A 305 -4.71 -12.94 -24.39
N PRO A 306 -3.56 -12.85 -25.08
CA PRO A 306 -2.91 -11.57 -25.39
C PRO A 306 -3.84 -10.57 -26.09
N GLU A 307 -4.66 -11.00 -27.04
CA GLU A 307 -5.53 -10.15 -27.85
C GLU A 307 -6.65 -9.53 -27.00
N GLN A 308 -7.17 -10.28 -26.03
CA GLN A 308 -8.18 -9.78 -25.10
C GLN A 308 -7.57 -8.74 -24.15
N LEU A 309 -6.34 -8.98 -23.69
CA LEU A 309 -5.60 -8.02 -22.87
C LEU A 309 -5.31 -6.73 -23.67
N ILE A 310 -4.91 -6.85 -24.93
CA ILE A 310 -4.67 -5.70 -25.82
C ILE A 310 -5.95 -4.86 -25.96
N ALA A 311 -7.11 -5.48 -26.16
CA ALA A 311 -8.38 -4.76 -26.25
C ALA A 311 -8.69 -3.94 -24.98
N VAL A 312 -8.39 -4.48 -23.80
CA VAL A 312 -8.54 -3.76 -22.52
C VAL A 312 -7.53 -2.62 -22.39
N ILE A 313 -6.28 -2.84 -22.83
CA ILE A 313 -5.25 -1.80 -22.81
C ILE A 313 -5.63 -0.64 -23.74
N GLN A 314 -6.19 -0.91 -24.93
CA GLN A 314 -6.58 0.11 -25.91
C GLN A 314 -7.63 1.11 -25.38
N ASP A 315 -8.40 0.74 -24.35
CA ASP A 315 -9.31 1.67 -23.70
C ASP A 315 -8.57 2.71 -22.82
N SER A 316 -7.35 2.40 -22.37
CA SER A 316 -6.57 3.20 -21.40
C SER A 316 -5.21 3.71 -21.91
N ALA A 317 -4.71 3.19 -23.03
CA ALA A 317 -3.41 3.56 -23.61
C ALA A 317 -3.42 3.49 -25.15
N HIS A 318 -2.43 4.15 -25.77
CA HIS A 318 -2.15 4.12 -27.21
C HIS A 318 -0.78 3.51 -27.47
N LEU A 319 -0.58 2.93 -28.65
CA LEU A 319 0.72 2.40 -29.05
C LEU A 319 1.58 3.50 -29.68
N VAL A 320 2.82 3.63 -29.18
CA VAL A 320 3.86 4.53 -29.69
C VAL A 320 5.21 3.82 -29.62
N GLN A 321 5.89 3.65 -30.75
CA GLN A 321 7.19 2.94 -30.82
C GLN A 321 7.12 1.54 -30.18
N GLY A 322 6.08 0.75 -30.49
CA GLY A 322 5.82 -0.57 -29.88
C GLY A 322 5.43 -0.56 -28.40
N ASN A 323 5.49 0.60 -27.71
CA ASN A 323 5.19 0.72 -26.29
C ASN A 323 3.78 1.28 -26.06
N TRP A 324 3.17 0.91 -24.94
CA TRP A 324 1.85 1.40 -24.54
C TRP A 324 2.00 2.66 -23.67
N VAL A 325 1.40 3.76 -24.14
CA VAL A 325 1.45 5.09 -23.51
C VAL A 325 0.05 5.47 -23.02
N ALA A 326 -0.08 5.86 -21.75
CA ALA A 326 -1.34 6.27 -21.13
C ALA A 326 -2.04 7.38 -21.93
N LYS A 327 -3.35 7.26 -22.15
CA LYS A 327 -4.16 8.31 -22.82
C LYS A 327 -4.05 9.65 -22.11
N SER A 328 -4.12 10.74 -22.87
CA SER A 328 -4.03 12.13 -22.37
C SER A 328 -5.05 12.46 -21.29
N THR A 329 -6.28 12.00 -21.49
CA THR A 329 -7.39 12.12 -20.53
C THR A 329 -7.08 11.58 -19.12
N LEU A 330 -6.23 10.56 -19.00
CA LEU A 330 -5.88 9.93 -17.72
C LEU A 330 -4.79 10.68 -16.95
N ARG A 331 -4.01 11.55 -17.61
CA ARG A 331 -2.85 12.23 -17.00
C ARG A 331 -2.98 13.74 -16.95
N CYS A 332 -3.79 14.34 -17.81
CA CYS A 332 -3.88 15.79 -17.97
C CYS A 332 -4.96 16.45 -17.10
N GLY A 333 -5.67 15.69 -16.26
CA GLY A 333 -6.68 16.23 -15.33
C GLY A 333 -7.82 16.99 -16.00
N GLY A 334 -8.17 16.64 -17.24
CA GLY A 334 -9.20 17.32 -18.03
C GLY A 334 -8.78 18.65 -18.68
N ASN A 335 -7.49 19.02 -18.61
CA ASN A 335 -7.00 20.20 -19.32
C ASN A 335 -6.85 19.91 -20.82
N VAL A 336 -7.84 20.35 -21.60
CA VAL A 336 -7.91 20.12 -23.06
C VAL A 336 -6.68 20.65 -23.82
N THR A 337 -6.11 21.79 -23.39
CA THR A 337 -4.91 22.34 -24.04
C THR A 337 -3.70 21.44 -23.81
N TRP A 338 -3.58 20.89 -22.60
CA TRP A 338 -2.53 19.95 -22.25
C TRP A 338 -2.71 18.63 -23.01
N GLU A 339 -3.94 18.10 -23.05
CA GLU A 339 -4.26 16.87 -23.78
C GLU A 339 -3.86 16.97 -25.25
N ASN A 340 -4.29 18.04 -25.93
CA ASN A 340 -3.96 18.26 -27.34
C ASN A 340 -2.45 18.35 -27.57
N MET A 341 -1.72 19.06 -26.70
CA MET A 341 -0.26 19.16 -26.82
C MET A 341 0.45 17.82 -26.63
N ARG A 342 -0.02 17.03 -25.66
CA ARG A 342 0.50 15.69 -25.38
C ARG A 342 0.23 14.78 -26.57
N ASP A 343 -0.99 14.76 -27.09
CA ASP A 343 -1.37 13.95 -28.25
C ASP A 343 -0.63 14.36 -29.53
N SER A 344 -0.45 15.65 -29.79
CA SER A 344 0.36 16.13 -30.93
C SER A 344 1.82 15.72 -30.83
N ALA A 345 2.42 15.76 -29.63
CA ALA A 345 3.79 15.30 -29.44
C ALA A 345 3.91 13.78 -29.60
N LEU A 346 2.98 13.02 -29.02
CA LEU A 346 2.93 11.55 -29.16
C LEU A 346 2.74 11.13 -30.62
N PHE A 347 1.94 11.85 -31.40
CA PHE A 347 1.79 11.61 -32.84
C PHE A 347 3.13 11.72 -33.60
N GLN A 348 3.94 12.73 -33.30
CA GLN A 348 5.27 12.85 -33.91
C GLN A 348 6.18 11.67 -33.53
N PHE A 349 6.13 11.25 -32.26
CA PHE A 349 6.86 10.08 -31.79
C PHE A 349 6.32 8.75 -32.33
N ALA A 350 5.03 8.66 -32.67
CA ALA A 350 4.48 7.47 -33.33
C ALA A 350 5.12 7.28 -34.71
N ARG A 351 5.35 8.37 -35.45
CA ARG A 351 5.97 8.35 -36.79
C ARG A 351 7.47 8.11 -36.77
N SER A 352 8.17 8.59 -35.75
CA SER A 352 9.63 8.47 -35.64
C SER A 352 10.08 8.54 -34.20
N ARG A 353 10.98 7.65 -33.80
CA ARG A 353 11.66 7.68 -32.50
C ARG A 353 12.36 9.01 -32.23
N ASN A 354 12.86 9.64 -33.30
CA ASN A 354 13.62 10.87 -33.28
C ASN A 354 12.82 11.99 -33.92
N VAL A 355 12.53 13.04 -33.15
CA VAL A 355 11.69 14.15 -33.61
C VAL A 355 12.48 15.45 -33.61
N LYS A 356 12.39 16.20 -34.71
CA LYS A 356 13.04 17.50 -34.84
C LYS A 356 12.38 18.56 -33.95
N PRO A 357 13.13 19.57 -33.45
CA PRO A 357 12.59 20.59 -32.53
C PRO A 357 11.41 21.38 -33.11
N GLU A 358 11.41 21.60 -34.42
CA GLU A 358 10.38 22.38 -35.13
C GLU A 358 9.02 21.70 -35.11
N LEU A 359 8.98 20.38 -35.31
CA LEU A 359 7.74 19.59 -35.33
C LEU A 359 7.04 19.61 -33.97
N VAL A 360 7.83 19.57 -32.90
CA VAL A 360 7.32 19.63 -31.51
C VAL A 360 6.94 21.06 -31.11
N SER A 361 7.70 22.06 -31.58
CA SER A 361 7.42 23.47 -31.29
C SER A 361 6.14 23.95 -31.99
N ASN A 362 5.76 23.31 -33.08
CA ASN A 362 4.54 23.60 -33.84
C ASN A 362 3.25 23.12 -33.16
N CYS A 363 3.31 22.23 -32.15
CA CYS A 363 2.14 21.71 -31.43
C CYS A 363 1.28 22.78 -30.74
N LEU A 364 1.72 24.06 -30.70
CA LEU A 364 1.00 25.19 -30.11
C LEU A 364 1.22 26.53 -30.83
N LYS A 365 1.53 26.56 -32.13
CA LYS A 365 1.67 27.85 -32.83
C LYS A 365 0.33 28.58 -32.89
N ARG A 366 0.03 29.39 -31.86
CA ARG A 366 -1.01 30.42 -31.93
C ARG A 366 -0.52 31.47 -32.94
N ASN A 367 -1.44 32.10 -33.68
CA ASN A 367 -1.16 33.26 -34.56
C ASN A 367 -0.63 34.51 -33.81
N SER A 368 -0.12 34.35 -32.58
CA SER A 368 0.46 35.39 -31.75
C SER A 368 1.96 35.45 -31.96
N THR A 369 2.46 36.62 -32.31
CA THR A 369 3.89 36.94 -32.48
C THR A 369 4.68 36.95 -31.15
N LYS A 370 4.02 36.79 -30.00
CA LYS A 370 4.63 36.77 -28.67
C LYS A 370 4.61 35.38 -28.03
N SER A 371 5.74 34.94 -27.48
CA SER A 371 5.88 33.68 -26.75
C SER A 371 5.13 33.73 -25.41
N ASP A 372 4.18 32.81 -25.21
CA ASP A 372 3.51 32.63 -23.92
C ASP A 372 4.36 31.75 -22.99
N PRO A 373 4.87 32.28 -21.85
CA PRO A 373 5.74 31.53 -20.95
C PRO A 373 5.02 30.33 -20.30
N THR A 374 3.69 30.40 -20.14
CA THR A 374 2.90 29.30 -19.54
C THR A 374 2.85 28.09 -20.47
N LEU A 375 2.61 28.33 -21.77
CA LEU A 375 2.66 27.29 -22.79
C LEU A 375 4.06 26.70 -22.98
N ALA A 376 5.10 27.54 -22.90
CA ALA A 376 6.47 27.07 -23.00
C ALA A 376 6.85 26.16 -21.82
N LYS A 377 6.33 26.45 -20.61
CA LYS A 377 6.46 25.55 -19.46
C LYS A 377 5.74 24.23 -19.70
N MET A 378 4.45 24.28 -20.08
CA MET A 378 3.64 23.08 -20.33
C MET A 378 4.26 22.18 -21.41
N ARG A 379 4.81 22.76 -22.49
CA ARG A 379 5.54 22.01 -23.53
C ARG A 379 6.73 21.25 -22.99
N ARG A 380 7.52 21.88 -22.12
CA ARG A 380 8.67 21.22 -21.50
C ARG A 380 8.24 20.08 -20.60
N GLU A 381 7.17 20.26 -19.83
CA GLU A 381 6.61 19.23 -18.94
C GLU A 381 6.06 18.03 -19.73
N VAL A 382 5.30 18.28 -20.79
CA VAL A 382 4.81 17.24 -21.71
C VAL A 382 5.98 16.45 -22.31
N LEU A 383 7.01 17.12 -22.83
CA LEU A 383 8.13 16.43 -23.47
C LEU A 383 9.00 15.66 -22.47
N ALA A 384 9.21 16.20 -21.27
CA ALA A 384 9.97 15.53 -20.23
C ALA A 384 9.32 14.21 -19.78
N GLU A 385 8.02 14.04 -20.00
CA GLU A 385 7.27 12.84 -19.63
C GLU A 385 7.72 11.59 -20.41
N PHE A 386 7.99 11.72 -21.72
CA PHE A 386 8.25 10.58 -22.61
C PHE A 386 9.45 10.76 -23.55
N SER A 387 10.15 11.89 -23.48
CA SER A 387 11.31 12.15 -24.33
C SER A 387 12.48 12.81 -23.60
N ARG A 388 13.65 12.72 -24.21
CA ARG A 388 14.89 13.37 -23.77
C ARG A 388 15.47 14.20 -24.91
N PRO A 389 16.06 15.38 -24.62
CA PRO A 389 16.73 16.17 -25.65
C PRO A 389 17.95 15.43 -26.20
N ARG A 390 18.18 15.56 -27.51
CA ARG A 390 19.36 15.05 -28.19
C ARG A 390 20.42 16.15 -28.27
N GLY A 391 21.66 15.80 -27.94
CA GLY A 391 22.81 16.71 -27.86
C GLY A 391 23.27 16.97 -26.43
N TYR A 392 24.48 17.51 -26.24
CA TYR A 392 25.02 17.87 -24.91
C TYR A 392 24.21 19.03 -24.30
N GLY A 393 23.09 18.70 -23.67
CA GLY A 393 22.27 19.64 -22.89
C GLY A 393 21.48 20.69 -23.69
N SER A 394 21.47 20.64 -25.02
CA SER A 394 20.70 21.56 -25.88
C SER A 394 19.66 20.79 -26.70
N ALA A 395 18.43 21.30 -26.78
CA ALA A 395 17.38 20.74 -27.65
C ALA A 395 17.61 21.02 -29.15
N ALA A 396 18.83 21.42 -29.55
CA ALA A 396 19.17 21.78 -30.92
C ALA A 396 19.04 20.59 -31.90
N ASP A 397 19.38 19.38 -31.46
CA ASP A 397 19.36 18.19 -32.32
C ASP A 397 18.03 17.42 -32.26
N GLY A 398 17.03 17.95 -31.55
CA GLY A 398 15.71 17.33 -31.42
C GLY A 398 15.52 16.55 -30.12
N PHE A 399 14.55 15.65 -30.16
CA PHE A 399 14.12 14.83 -29.03
C PHE A 399 14.11 13.36 -29.42
N GLU A 400 14.50 12.50 -28.48
CA GLU A 400 14.41 11.05 -28.60
C GLU A 400 13.37 10.51 -27.62
N PHE A 401 12.56 9.55 -28.06
CA PHE A 401 11.64 8.81 -27.19
C PHE A 401 12.41 8.02 -26.10
N ASN A 402 11.99 8.15 -24.85
CA ASN A 402 12.72 7.63 -23.69
C ASN A 402 12.78 6.10 -23.65
N GLU A 403 11.65 5.44 -23.90
CA GLU A 403 11.57 3.98 -23.82
C GLU A 403 12.13 3.36 -25.11
N ALA A 404 12.84 2.24 -24.99
CA ALA A 404 13.32 1.50 -26.16
C ALA A 404 12.13 0.92 -26.93
N THR A 405 12.19 0.93 -28.27
CA THR A 405 11.14 0.37 -29.12
C THR A 405 10.91 -1.09 -28.75
N ASP A 406 9.64 -1.49 -28.57
CA ASP A 406 9.29 -2.87 -28.19
C ASP A 406 9.20 -3.74 -29.45
N GLU A 407 10.35 -4.05 -30.04
CA GLU A 407 10.46 -4.82 -31.30
C GLU A 407 9.81 -6.20 -31.18
N ALA A 408 9.81 -6.79 -29.99
CA ALA A 408 9.14 -8.07 -29.73
C ALA A 408 7.62 -7.95 -29.89
N PHE A 409 7.03 -6.89 -29.33
CA PHE A 409 5.59 -6.62 -29.50
C PHE A 409 5.24 -6.31 -30.96
N GLU A 410 6.08 -5.53 -31.65
CA GLU A 410 5.86 -5.20 -33.07
C GLU A 410 5.89 -6.44 -33.97
N ALA A 411 6.79 -7.39 -33.67
CA ALA A 411 6.87 -8.66 -34.40
C ALA A 411 5.71 -9.61 -34.07
N GLU A 412 5.25 -9.65 -32.81
CA GLU A 412 4.18 -10.54 -32.36
C GLU A 412 2.78 -10.05 -32.81
N PHE A 413 2.53 -8.74 -32.82
CA PHE A 413 1.22 -8.14 -33.13
C PHE A 413 1.26 -7.07 -34.23
N PRO A 414 1.73 -7.37 -35.45
CA PRO A 414 1.86 -6.39 -36.53
C PRO A 414 0.53 -5.74 -36.92
N ASP A 415 -0.57 -6.50 -36.92
CA ASP A 415 -1.91 -5.99 -37.24
C ASP A 415 -2.42 -4.94 -36.24
N VAL A 416 -2.00 -5.03 -34.97
CA VAL A 416 -2.34 -4.04 -33.94
C VAL A 416 -1.54 -2.76 -34.19
N VAL A 417 -0.25 -2.89 -34.51
CA VAL A 417 0.64 -1.76 -34.83
C VAL A 417 0.11 -0.98 -36.03
N SER A 418 -0.23 -1.68 -37.12
CA SER A 418 -0.76 -1.06 -38.34
C SER A 418 -2.06 -0.31 -38.08
N ARG A 419 -3.02 -0.93 -37.38
CA ARG A 419 -4.31 -0.28 -37.06
C ARG A 419 -4.16 0.94 -36.16
N GLU A 420 -3.25 0.88 -35.17
CA GLU A 420 -3.01 2.05 -34.32
C GLU A 420 -2.35 3.19 -35.10
N MET A 421 -1.41 2.87 -36.01
CA MET A 421 -0.81 3.88 -36.89
C MET A 421 -1.84 4.50 -37.84
N GLU A 422 -2.74 3.71 -38.42
CA GLU A 422 -3.87 4.21 -39.21
C GLU A 422 -4.75 5.15 -38.39
N SER A 423 -5.04 4.81 -37.13
CA SER A 423 -5.77 5.68 -36.20
C SER A 423 -5.02 6.99 -35.96
N TRP A 424 -3.70 6.96 -35.75
CA TRP A 424 -2.88 8.17 -35.61
C TRP A 424 -2.92 9.06 -36.86
N LEU A 425 -2.80 8.46 -38.05
CA LEU A 425 -2.86 9.19 -39.33
C LEU A 425 -4.23 9.80 -39.58
N ALA A 426 -5.31 9.10 -39.23
CA ALA A 426 -6.67 9.60 -39.34
C ALA A 426 -6.93 10.82 -38.43
N LEU A 427 -6.21 10.93 -37.32
CA LEU A 427 -6.29 12.06 -36.38
C LEU A 427 -5.32 13.21 -36.73
N ALA A 428 -4.36 12.99 -37.64
CA ALA A 428 -3.35 13.98 -38.01
C ALA A 428 -3.91 15.38 -38.33
N PRO A 429 -5.04 15.55 -39.06
CA PRO A 429 -5.60 16.87 -39.33
C PRO A 429 -6.03 17.65 -38.08
N SER A 430 -6.36 16.95 -36.99
CA SER A 430 -6.78 17.56 -35.71
C SER A 430 -5.61 17.79 -34.75
N LEU A 431 -4.48 17.10 -34.96
CA LEU A 431 -3.31 17.13 -34.07
C LEU A 431 -2.17 18.00 -34.62
N ASP A 432 -2.11 18.19 -35.94
CA ASP A 432 -1.10 19.03 -36.59
C ASP A 432 -1.69 20.39 -36.98
N ILE A 433 -1.31 21.43 -36.23
CA ILE A 433 -1.76 22.81 -36.46
C ILE A 433 -1.43 23.29 -37.87
N THR A 434 -0.38 22.77 -38.51
CA THR A 434 -0.01 23.14 -39.88
C THR A 434 -1.00 22.63 -40.93
N LEU A 435 -1.81 21.63 -40.58
CA LEU A 435 -2.84 21.04 -41.43
C LEU A 435 -4.24 21.65 -41.19
N LEU A 436 -4.39 22.59 -40.24
CA LEU A 436 -5.68 23.20 -39.94
C LEU A 436 -6.17 24.07 -41.10
N THR A 437 -7.32 23.68 -41.67
CA THR A 437 -8.03 24.44 -42.69
C THR A 437 -9.12 25.33 -42.08
N ASN A 438 -9.80 26.13 -42.89
CA ASN A 438 -10.99 26.88 -42.44
C ASN A 438 -12.24 25.99 -42.39
N GLU A 439 -12.14 24.71 -42.79
CA GLU A 439 -13.24 23.75 -42.77
C GLU A 439 -13.15 22.85 -41.54
N LEU A 440 -14.31 22.42 -41.04
CA LEU A 440 -14.34 21.45 -39.96
C LEU A 440 -13.89 20.09 -40.49
N THR A 441 -12.84 19.54 -39.90
CA THR A 441 -12.43 18.17 -40.18
C THR A 441 -13.28 17.20 -39.35
N THR A 442 -13.87 16.20 -39.99
CA THR A 442 -14.60 15.12 -39.31
C THR A 442 -13.58 14.12 -38.74
N PRO A 443 -13.49 13.97 -37.41
CA PRO A 443 -12.58 13.00 -36.82
C PRO A 443 -13.03 11.56 -37.10
N SER A 444 -12.08 10.63 -37.18
CA SER A 444 -12.40 9.21 -37.39
C SER A 444 -12.89 8.53 -36.11
N VAL A 445 -13.82 7.59 -36.25
CA VAL A 445 -14.21 6.66 -35.18
C VAL A 445 -13.00 5.77 -34.82
N PRO A 446 -12.74 5.51 -33.52
CA PRO A 446 -11.67 4.59 -33.14
C PRO A 446 -11.97 3.15 -33.62
N PRO A 447 -10.99 2.45 -34.23
CA PRO A 447 -11.24 1.18 -34.91
C PRO A 447 -11.62 0.02 -33.97
N HIS A 448 -11.30 0.13 -32.67
CA HIS A 448 -11.60 -0.88 -31.65
C HIS A 448 -13.00 -0.70 -31.02
N VAL A 449 -13.73 0.36 -31.37
CA VAL A 449 -15.05 0.65 -30.80
C VAL A 449 -16.12 -0.13 -31.57
N SER A 450 -16.95 -0.89 -30.84
CA SER A 450 -18.04 -1.67 -31.43
C SER A 450 -19.22 -0.79 -31.83
N GLN A 451 -19.98 -1.23 -32.83
CA GLN A 451 -21.16 -0.49 -33.31
C GLN A 451 -22.19 -0.24 -32.20
N ILE A 452 -22.40 -1.21 -31.32
CA ILE A 452 -23.33 -1.10 -30.18
C ILE A 452 -22.89 0.05 -29.26
N ARG A 453 -21.60 0.07 -28.89
CA ARG A 453 -21.02 1.09 -28.01
C ARG A 453 -21.11 2.49 -28.65
N LEU A 454 -20.85 2.58 -29.95
CA LEU A 454 -21.01 3.80 -30.73
C LEU A 454 -22.47 4.32 -30.72
N THR A 455 -23.45 3.45 -31.00
CA THR A 455 -24.87 3.84 -30.99
C THR A 455 -25.34 4.28 -29.60
N THR A 456 -24.93 3.58 -28.54
CA THR A 456 -25.28 3.94 -27.16
C THR A 456 -24.71 5.30 -26.76
N VAL A 457 -23.42 5.55 -27.02
CA VAL A 457 -22.78 6.85 -26.71
C VAL A 457 -23.45 7.98 -27.50
N ARG A 458 -23.71 7.79 -28.81
CA ARG A 458 -24.43 8.77 -29.64
C ARG A 458 -25.78 9.14 -29.01
N SER A 459 -26.60 8.14 -28.74
CA SER A 459 -27.93 8.32 -28.14
C SER A 459 -27.87 9.11 -26.83
N LEU A 460 -26.96 8.73 -25.93
CA LEU A 460 -26.86 9.34 -24.60
C LEU A 460 -26.44 10.80 -24.67
N VAL A 461 -25.49 11.15 -25.54
CA VAL A 461 -24.98 12.52 -25.66
C VAL A 461 -25.93 13.41 -26.46
N TYR A 462 -26.53 12.93 -27.54
CA TYR A 462 -27.54 13.73 -28.28
C TYR A 462 -28.75 14.09 -27.42
N ALA A 463 -29.19 13.20 -26.53
CA ALA A 463 -30.26 13.50 -25.57
C ALA A 463 -29.94 14.72 -24.68
N LYS A 464 -28.65 15.03 -24.45
CA LYS A 464 -28.24 16.23 -23.70
C LYS A 464 -28.29 17.51 -24.55
N PHE A 465 -28.22 17.40 -25.87
CA PHE A 465 -28.36 18.52 -26.80
C PHE A 465 -29.81 18.89 -27.10
N GLU A 466 -30.81 18.06 -26.76
CA GLU A 466 -32.23 18.40 -26.98
C GLU A 466 -32.66 19.68 -26.24
N LYS A 467 -32.04 19.97 -25.09
CA LYS A 467 -32.38 21.11 -24.23
C LYS A 467 -31.31 22.20 -24.21
N ARG A 468 -30.17 21.98 -24.85
CA ARG A 468 -28.95 22.81 -24.71
C ARG A 468 -28.20 22.88 -26.02
N THR A 469 -27.63 24.03 -26.34
CA THR A 469 -26.87 24.21 -27.59
C THR A 469 -25.34 24.12 -27.39
N HIS A 470 -24.86 24.34 -26.17
CA HIS A 470 -23.44 24.34 -25.82
C HIS A 470 -23.20 23.46 -24.60
N LEU A 471 -22.44 22.39 -24.75
CA LEU A 471 -22.07 21.48 -23.65
C LEU A 471 -20.56 21.51 -23.44
N SER A 472 -20.10 21.38 -22.20
CA SER A 472 -18.67 21.22 -21.94
C SER A 472 -18.24 19.79 -22.29
N LEU A 473 -17.08 19.63 -22.93
CA LEU A 473 -16.45 18.33 -23.15
C LEU A 473 -16.18 17.62 -21.82
N ALA A 474 -15.80 18.38 -20.79
CA ALA A 474 -15.59 17.84 -19.45
C ALA A 474 -16.89 17.28 -18.86
N ASP A 475 -18.01 17.97 -19.06
CA ASP A 475 -19.33 17.53 -18.60
C ASP A 475 -19.80 16.28 -19.37
N ILE A 476 -19.59 16.24 -20.69
CA ILE A 476 -19.88 15.04 -21.50
C ILE A 476 -19.10 13.85 -20.97
N ARG A 477 -17.79 14.02 -20.72
CA ARG A 477 -16.94 12.96 -20.15
C ARG A 477 -17.42 12.55 -18.76
N ALA A 478 -17.70 13.50 -17.87
CA ALA A 478 -18.21 13.22 -16.53
C ALA A 478 -19.53 12.45 -16.58
N PHE A 479 -20.45 12.84 -17.46
CA PHE A 479 -21.69 12.11 -17.70
C PHE A 479 -21.46 10.69 -18.21
N LEU A 480 -20.58 10.48 -19.19
CA LEU A 480 -20.23 9.15 -19.67
C LEU A 480 -19.65 8.26 -18.56
N LEU A 481 -18.87 8.82 -17.62
CA LEU A 481 -18.33 8.08 -16.47
C LEU A 481 -19.41 7.56 -15.51
N THR A 482 -20.60 8.18 -15.49
CA THR A 482 -21.75 7.69 -14.69
C THR A 482 -22.48 6.51 -15.32
N GLN A 483 -22.13 6.13 -16.55
CA GLN A 483 -22.79 5.06 -17.29
C GLN A 483 -22.13 3.71 -17.03
N ALA A 484 -22.62 2.66 -17.70
CA ALA A 484 -22.04 1.32 -17.63
C ALA A 484 -20.55 1.32 -18.00
N PRO A 485 -19.73 0.39 -17.45
CA PRO A 485 -18.27 0.42 -17.58
C PRO A 485 -17.73 0.51 -19.02
N ASP A 486 -18.40 -0.15 -19.97
CA ASP A 486 -18.06 -0.16 -21.39
C ASP A 486 -18.27 1.21 -22.05
N VAL A 487 -19.33 1.93 -21.68
CA VAL A 487 -19.62 3.31 -22.10
C VAL A 487 -18.71 4.30 -21.38
N ALA A 488 -18.49 4.11 -20.08
CA ALA A 488 -17.61 4.94 -19.27
C ALA A 488 -16.17 4.94 -19.80
N ALA A 489 -15.69 3.83 -20.37
CA ALA A 489 -14.38 3.75 -21.02
C ALA A 489 -14.20 4.80 -22.13
N CYS A 490 -15.28 5.18 -22.84
CA CYS A 490 -15.23 6.16 -23.94
C CYS A 490 -14.94 7.59 -23.44
N ALA A 491 -15.23 7.90 -22.17
CA ALA A 491 -14.91 9.20 -21.58
C ALA A 491 -13.39 9.49 -21.58
N TYR A 492 -12.57 8.44 -21.66
CA TYR A 492 -11.13 8.52 -21.65
C TYR A 492 -10.50 8.56 -23.05
N PHE A 493 -11.31 8.55 -24.10
CA PHE A 493 -10.79 8.68 -25.46
C PHE A 493 -10.25 10.10 -25.72
N ARG A 494 -9.31 10.21 -26.65
CA ARG A 494 -8.81 11.52 -27.11
C ARG A 494 -9.99 12.37 -27.58
N GLN A 495 -9.88 13.69 -27.48
CA GLN A 495 -10.97 14.57 -27.90
C GLN A 495 -11.45 14.23 -29.32
N ALA A 496 -10.52 14.11 -30.26
CA ALA A 496 -10.85 13.80 -31.65
C ALA A 496 -11.47 12.40 -31.82
N GLU A 497 -11.02 11.40 -31.07
CA GLU A 497 -11.64 10.06 -31.07
C GLU A 497 -13.09 10.08 -30.57
N LEU A 498 -13.32 10.73 -29.43
CA LEU A 498 -14.66 10.85 -28.86
C LEU A 498 -15.60 11.61 -29.80
N LEU A 499 -15.12 12.68 -30.43
CA LEU A 499 -15.89 13.44 -31.42
C LEU A 499 -16.13 12.66 -32.71
N GLY A 500 -15.18 11.82 -33.12
CA GLY A 500 -15.32 10.95 -34.29
C GLY A 500 -16.47 9.95 -34.13
N MET A 501 -16.80 9.59 -32.89
CA MET A 501 -17.99 8.81 -32.60
C MET A 501 -19.29 9.49 -33.02
N PHE A 502 -19.33 10.78 -33.36
CA PHE A 502 -20.54 11.52 -33.77
C PHE A 502 -20.57 11.85 -35.27
N ASP A 503 -19.73 11.24 -36.09
CA ASP A 503 -19.76 11.38 -37.56
C ASP A 503 -19.66 12.84 -38.07
N GLY A 504 -19.00 13.70 -37.29
CA GLY A 504 -18.89 15.12 -37.63
C GLY A 504 -20.11 15.98 -37.28
N ASP A 505 -21.12 15.43 -36.60
CA ASP A 505 -22.29 16.20 -36.14
C ASP A 505 -21.97 17.11 -34.95
N ILE A 506 -20.87 16.85 -34.23
CA ILE A 506 -20.45 17.62 -33.06
C ILE A 506 -19.06 18.19 -33.29
N ALA A 507 -18.92 19.50 -33.10
CA ALA A 507 -17.66 20.23 -33.06
C ALA A 507 -17.26 20.49 -31.62
N CYS A 508 -15.96 20.45 -31.31
CA CYS A 508 -15.44 20.94 -30.02
C CYS A 508 -14.40 22.03 -30.24
N ILE A 509 -14.64 23.20 -29.65
CA ILE A 509 -13.81 24.39 -29.76
C ILE A 509 -13.50 24.87 -28.35
N GLU A 510 -12.22 24.86 -27.96
CA GLU A 510 -11.77 25.20 -26.60
C GLU A 510 -12.50 24.42 -25.48
N GLY A 511 -12.83 23.16 -25.72
CA GLY A 511 -13.56 22.32 -24.76
C GLY A 511 -15.08 22.53 -24.76
N ILE A 512 -15.63 23.39 -25.63
CA ILE A 512 -17.06 23.59 -25.78
C ILE A 512 -17.56 22.81 -26.99
N CYS A 513 -18.49 21.90 -26.76
CA CYS A 513 -19.12 21.05 -27.76
C CYS A 513 -20.43 21.67 -28.26
N VAL A 514 -20.58 21.74 -29.58
CA VAL A 514 -21.76 22.31 -30.26
C VAL A 514 -22.17 21.46 -31.46
N LEU A 515 -23.46 21.44 -31.77
CA LEU A 515 -23.97 20.78 -32.97
C LEU A 515 -23.51 21.52 -34.24
N VAL A 516 -22.98 20.77 -35.20
CA VAL A 516 -22.51 21.28 -36.49
C VAL A 516 -23.66 21.64 -37.42
N SER A 517 -24.77 20.91 -37.33
CA SER A 517 -26.01 21.15 -38.07
C SER A 517 -27.18 21.33 -37.11
N VAL A 518 -28.09 22.23 -37.44
CA VAL A 518 -29.40 22.37 -36.77
C VAL A 518 -30.54 21.87 -37.65
N ASN A 519 -30.22 21.09 -38.69
CA ASN A 519 -31.14 20.58 -39.71
C ASN A 519 -31.89 21.70 -40.46
N ASP A 520 -31.26 22.87 -40.65
CA ASP A 520 -31.81 23.98 -41.43
C ASP A 520 -30.86 24.31 -42.61
N PRO A 521 -31.24 23.99 -43.86
CA PRO A 521 -30.37 24.14 -45.02
C PRO A 521 -30.04 25.61 -45.35
N ALA A 522 -30.81 26.58 -44.83
CA ALA A 522 -30.50 28.00 -45.00
C ALA A 522 -29.45 28.50 -44.00
N ILE A 523 -29.26 27.79 -42.88
CA ILE A 523 -28.40 28.20 -41.76
C ILE A 523 -27.10 27.42 -41.76
N ASP A 524 -27.17 26.11 -41.99
CA ASP A 524 -26.05 25.18 -41.85
C ASP A 524 -24.80 25.53 -42.67
N PRO A 525 -24.89 26.03 -43.93
CA PRO A 525 -23.70 26.42 -44.70
C PRO A 525 -22.90 27.53 -44.00
N LEU A 526 -23.59 28.55 -43.47
CA LEU A 526 -22.96 29.65 -42.74
C LEU A 526 -22.44 29.17 -41.37
N ARG A 527 -23.23 28.35 -40.68
CA ARG A 527 -22.88 27.77 -39.38
C ARG A 527 -21.58 26.99 -39.44
N ARG A 528 -21.44 26.04 -40.38
CA ARG A 528 -20.22 25.23 -40.57
C ARG A 528 -18.99 26.10 -40.81
N LYS A 529 -19.14 27.15 -41.63
CA LYS A 529 -18.05 28.07 -41.96
C LYS A 529 -17.58 28.89 -40.76
N ILE A 530 -18.52 29.41 -39.97
CA ILE A 530 -18.20 30.12 -38.73
C ILE A 530 -17.55 29.18 -37.70
N LEU A 531 -18.06 27.95 -37.55
CA LEU A 531 -17.44 26.94 -36.69
C LEU A 531 -16.00 26.62 -37.10
N GLY A 532 -15.71 26.54 -38.40
CA GLY A 532 -14.34 26.32 -38.89
C GLY A 532 -13.39 27.47 -38.61
N LEU A 533 -13.86 28.71 -38.74
CA LEU A 533 -13.10 29.89 -38.33
C LEU A 533 -12.83 29.90 -36.82
N LEU A 534 -13.85 29.62 -36.01
CA LEU A 534 -13.72 29.52 -34.56
C LEU A 534 -12.76 28.40 -34.14
N TYR A 535 -12.81 27.25 -34.80
CA TYR A 535 -11.90 26.13 -34.52
C TYR A 535 -10.44 26.52 -34.82
N LYS A 536 -10.19 27.13 -35.98
CA LYS A 536 -8.86 27.58 -36.39
C LYS A 536 -8.29 28.70 -35.51
N GLN A 537 -9.16 29.55 -34.97
CA GLN A 537 -8.77 30.73 -34.20
C GLN A 537 -9.00 30.61 -32.69
N SER A 538 -9.13 29.38 -32.18
CA SER A 538 -9.28 29.11 -30.74
C SER A 538 -10.46 29.88 -30.14
N GLY A 539 -11.66 29.68 -30.68
CA GLY A 539 -12.90 30.19 -30.09
C GLY A 539 -13.18 31.68 -30.30
N VAL A 540 -12.31 32.41 -31.00
CA VAL A 540 -12.45 33.84 -31.29
C VAL A 540 -12.50 34.06 -32.79
N VAL A 541 -13.36 34.95 -33.27
CA VAL A 541 -13.38 35.35 -34.69
C VAL A 541 -13.76 36.82 -34.85
N LYS A 542 -13.11 37.53 -35.79
CA LYS A 542 -13.46 38.92 -36.10
C LYS A 542 -14.49 39.00 -37.21
N ARG A 543 -15.30 40.06 -37.17
CA ARG A 543 -16.28 40.33 -38.24
C ARG A 543 -15.63 40.39 -39.63
N SER A 544 -14.47 41.04 -39.77
CA SER A 544 -13.76 41.13 -41.07
C SER A 544 -13.42 39.75 -41.63
N GLU A 545 -12.95 38.84 -40.79
CA GLU A 545 -12.54 37.49 -41.19
C GLU A 545 -13.74 36.62 -41.59
N ILE A 546 -14.89 36.82 -40.95
CA ILE A 546 -16.14 36.17 -41.36
C ILE A 546 -16.55 36.66 -42.76
N MET A 547 -16.51 37.97 -43.00
CA MET A 547 -16.87 38.55 -44.30
C MET A 547 -15.89 38.12 -45.40
N ASP A 548 -14.59 38.14 -45.12
CA ASP A 548 -13.53 37.70 -46.03
C ASP A 548 -13.69 36.22 -46.38
N ALA A 549 -14.05 35.37 -45.40
CA ALA A 549 -14.30 33.97 -45.65
C ALA A 549 -15.54 33.78 -46.54
N LEU A 550 -16.61 34.57 -46.36
CA LEU A 550 -17.88 34.41 -47.10
C LEU A 550 -17.81 34.86 -48.57
N GLY A 551 -16.92 35.79 -48.93
CA GLY A 551 -16.79 36.29 -50.30
C GLY A 551 -18.07 36.96 -50.82
N ASP A 552 -18.38 36.80 -52.12
CA ASP A 552 -19.56 37.41 -52.77
C ASP A 552 -20.91 36.75 -52.40
N GLY A 553 -20.90 35.62 -51.70
CA GLY A 553 -22.08 34.88 -51.27
C GLY A 553 -22.61 35.33 -49.91
N ALA A 554 -22.91 36.63 -49.75
CA ALA A 554 -23.33 37.18 -48.46
C ALA A 554 -24.67 36.57 -48.00
N PRO A 555 -24.73 35.92 -46.82
CA PRO A 555 -25.97 35.38 -46.28
C PRO A 555 -26.95 36.50 -45.93
N SER A 556 -28.24 36.18 -45.83
CA SER A 556 -29.22 37.16 -45.37
C SER A 556 -28.83 37.71 -43.99
N GLN A 557 -29.06 39.00 -43.75
CA GLN A 557 -28.74 39.64 -42.45
C GLN A 557 -29.43 38.92 -41.28
N HIS A 558 -30.63 38.35 -41.53
CA HIS A 558 -31.35 37.54 -40.56
C HIS A 558 -30.59 36.24 -40.24
N THR A 559 -30.18 35.48 -41.27
CA THR A 559 -29.39 34.24 -41.12
C THR A 559 -28.07 34.51 -40.39
N TYR A 560 -27.36 35.57 -40.80
CA TYR A 560 -26.10 35.98 -40.17
C TYR A 560 -26.26 36.27 -38.68
N THR A 561 -27.26 37.08 -38.33
CA THR A 561 -27.53 37.44 -36.94
C THR A 561 -27.95 36.21 -36.13
N LYS A 562 -28.80 35.33 -36.70
CA LYS A 562 -29.27 34.11 -36.05
C LYS A 562 -28.14 33.13 -35.76
N VAL A 563 -27.23 32.89 -36.72
CA VAL A 563 -26.08 31.96 -36.51
C VAL A 563 -25.13 32.49 -35.45
N LEU A 564 -24.77 33.77 -35.51
CA LEU A 564 -23.86 34.37 -34.54
C LEU A 564 -24.49 34.50 -33.16
N SER A 565 -25.79 34.85 -33.07
CA SER A 565 -26.48 34.88 -31.80
C SER A 565 -26.69 33.50 -31.21
N ASP A 566 -26.68 32.44 -32.03
CA ASP A 566 -26.74 31.07 -31.55
C ASP A 566 -25.38 30.63 -30.99
N LEU A 567 -24.31 30.74 -31.77
CA LEU A 567 -22.97 30.21 -31.44
C LEU A 567 -22.12 31.10 -30.53
N CYS A 568 -22.26 32.42 -30.64
CA CYS A 568 -21.27 33.37 -30.12
C CYS A 568 -21.90 34.41 -29.20
N SER A 569 -21.03 35.04 -28.41
CA SER A 569 -21.28 36.29 -27.71
C SER A 569 -20.42 37.39 -28.34
N SER A 570 -20.96 38.61 -28.45
CA SER A 570 -20.27 39.74 -29.07
C SER A 570 -19.67 40.68 -28.02
N LYS A 571 -18.41 41.07 -28.22
CA LYS A 571 -17.81 42.24 -27.55
C LYS A 571 -17.20 43.15 -28.61
N GLY A 572 -17.96 44.15 -29.06
CA GLY A 572 -17.56 45.05 -30.14
C GLY A 572 -17.49 44.33 -31.50
N SER A 573 -16.33 44.36 -32.16
CA SER A 573 -16.08 43.71 -33.46
C SER A 573 -15.60 42.25 -33.37
N ILE A 574 -15.48 41.73 -32.14
CA ILE A 574 -14.97 40.40 -31.84
C ILE A 574 -16.11 39.52 -31.34
N TRP A 575 -16.22 38.33 -31.92
CA TRP A 575 -17.16 37.29 -31.52
C TRP A 575 -16.39 36.16 -30.85
N THR A 576 -16.86 35.73 -29.70
CA THR A 576 -16.29 34.60 -28.95
C THR A 576 -17.35 33.52 -28.78
N ILE A 577 -16.97 32.26 -28.89
CA ILE A 577 -17.89 31.13 -28.64
C ILE A 577 -18.56 31.29 -27.26
N LYS A 578 -19.85 30.97 -27.17
CA LYS A 578 -20.57 31.04 -25.89
C LYS A 578 -20.03 30.00 -24.90
N ALA A 579 -20.09 30.36 -23.62
CA ALA A 579 -19.80 29.42 -22.56
C ALA A 579 -20.76 28.22 -22.59
N ALA A 580 -20.26 27.06 -22.18
CA ALA A 580 -21.07 25.86 -22.03
C ALA A 580 -22.15 26.05 -20.95
N GLU A 581 -23.32 25.45 -21.19
CA GLU A 581 -24.38 25.34 -20.20
C GLU A 581 -24.08 24.15 -19.26
N GLU A 582 -24.23 24.35 -17.95
CA GLU A 582 -23.93 23.32 -16.94
C GLU A 582 -24.79 22.07 -17.14
N MET A 583 -24.11 20.92 -17.18
CA MET A 583 -24.77 19.62 -17.20
C MET A 583 -25.20 19.19 -15.79
N ARG A 584 -26.30 19.77 -15.28
CA ARG A 584 -26.99 19.24 -14.09
C ARG A 584 -27.49 17.82 -14.31
#